data_AF-S8DD69-F1
#
_entry.id   AF-S8DD69-F1
#
_cell.length_a   1.000
_cell.length_b   1.000
_cell.length_c   1.000
_cell.angle_alpha   90.00
_cell.angle_beta   90.00
_cell.angle_gamma   90.00
#
_symmetry.space_group_name_H-M   'P 1'
#
loop_
_entity.id
_entity.type
_entity.pdbx_description
1 polymer ?
#
loop_
_entity_poly.entity_id
_entity_poly.type
_entity_poly.pdbx_seq_one_letter_code
_entity_poly.pdbx_strand_id
1 'polypeptide(L)'
;SRAGDERKKGIPWTQDEHKLFLIGLERFGRGDWRSISRNVVKTRSPTQVASHAQKYFQRNRSGGDSSSNGKQRKRSSIHDIT
;
A
#
# COMPACT_ATOMS: atom_id res chain seq x y z
N SER A 1 23.46 -13.81 2.97
CA SER A 1 23.06 -12.90 4.07
C SER A 1 21.77 -12.18 3.70
N ARG A 2 20.62 -12.63 4.21
CA ARG A 2 19.32 -11.96 4.01
C ARG A 2 18.96 -11.31 5.34
N ALA A 3 19.26 -10.03 5.47
CA ALA A 3 19.03 -9.26 6.68
C ALA A 3 17.56 -9.44 7.12
N GLY A 4 17.39 -9.87 8.36
CA GLY A 4 16.10 -10.01 9.00
C GLY A 4 15.44 -8.64 9.07
N ASP A 5 14.34 -8.48 8.35
CA ASP A 5 13.48 -7.31 8.46
C ASP A 5 12.72 -7.47 9.79
N GLU A 6 13.34 -6.92 10.84
CA GLU A 6 12.75 -6.78 12.16
C GLU A 6 11.31 -6.27 11.97
N ARG A 7 10.33 -7.05 12.46
CA ARG A 7 8.90 -6.68 12.40
C ARG A 7 8.64 -5.48 13.31
N LYS A 8 9.12 -4.31 12.93
CA LYS A 8 8.82 -3.05 13.59
C LYS A 8 7.36 -2.73 13.30
N LYS A 9 6.61 -2.49 14.38
CA LYS A 9 5.19 -2.05 14.38
C LYS A 9 4.90 -1.22 13.13
N GLY A 10 3.88 -1.61 12.37
CA GLY A 10 3.62 -1.14 11.01
C GLY A 10 3.74 0.37 10.87
N ILE A 11 4.88 0.82 10.35
CA ILE A 11 5.12 2.24 10.09
C ILE A 11 4.10 2.66 9.03
N PRO A 12 3.23 3.65 9.30
CA PRO A 12 2.26 4.13 8.32
C PRO A 12 2.99 4.68 7.08
N TRP A 13 2.35 4.63 5.92
CA TRP A 13 2.91 5.22 4.70
C TRP A 13 3.01 6.73 4.87
N THR A 14 4.22 7.29 4.70
CA THR A 14 4.39 8.74 4.71
C THR A 14 4.01 9.35 3.37
N GLN A 15 3.79 10.66 3.33
CA GLN A 15 3.50 11.36 2.07
C GLN A 15 4.65 11.23 1.07
N ASP A 16 5.90 11.28 1.52
CA ASP A 16 7.07 11.15 0.64
C ASP A 16 7.21 9.73 0.08
N GLU A 17 6.99 8.70 0.89
CA GLU A 17 6.92 7.31 0.40
C GLU A 17 5.78 7.13 -0.61
N HIS A 18 4.65 7.81 -0.39
CA HIS A 18 3.53 7.78 -1.33
C HIS A 18 3.88 8.48 -2.66
N LYS A 19 4.55 9.64 -2.64
CA LYS A 19 5.04 10.30 -3.87
C LYS A 19 5.99 9.38 -4.64
N LEU A 20 6.93 8.74 -3.93
CA LEU A 20 7.85 7.77 -4.52
C LEU A 20 7.10 6.58 -5.14
N PHE A 21 6.04 6.09 -4.49
CA PHE A 21 5.18 5.06 -5.07
C PHE A 21 4.51 5.51 -6.39
N LEU A 22 4.00 6.74 -6.45
CA LEU A 22 3.39 7.28 -7.68
C LEU A 22 4.41 7.45 -8.81
N ILE A 23 5.61 7.94 -8.50
CA ILE A 23 6.73 8.03 -9.47
C ILE A 23 7.11 6.63 -9.97
N GLY A 24 7.17 5.65 -9.06
CA GLY A 24 7.44 4.27 -9.42
C GLY A 24 6.37 3.68 -10.34
N LEU A 25 5.09 3.99 -10.10
CA LEU A 25 3.98 3.62 -10.97
C LEU A 25 4.09 4.21 -12.37
N GLU A 26 4.48 5.48 -12.48
CA GLU A 26 4.68 6.14 -13.77
C GLU A 26 5.87 5.55 -14.53
N ARG A 27 6.98 5.27 -13.83
CA ARG A 27 8.23 4.82 -14.45
C ARG A 27 8.24 3.33 -14.84
N PHE A 28 7.71 2.47 -13.98
CA PHE A 28 7.75 1.00 -14.17
C PHE A 28 6.39 0.42 -14.57
N GLY A 29 5.30 1.17 -14.41
CA GLY A 29 3.95 0.69 -14.69
C GLY A 29 3.30 -0.09 -13.54
N ARG A 30 2.04 -0.48 -13.76
CA ARG A 30 1.22 -1.20 -12.78
C ARG A 30 1.53 -2.70 -12.86
N GLY A 31 2.28 -3.24 -11.89
CA GLY A 31 2.57 -4.68 -11.79
C GLY A 31 3.99 -4.99 -11.31
N ASP A 32 4.93 -4.10 -11.61
CA ASP A 32 6.35 -4.26 -11.27
C ASP A 32 6.70 -3.78 -9.87
N TRP A 33 5.98 -4.28 -8.86
CA TRP A 33 6.15 -3.90 -7.45
C TRP A 33 7.56 -4.17 -6.91
N ARG A 34 8.23 -5.19 -7.45
CA ARG A 34 9.62 -5.53 -7.10
C ARG A 34 10.59 -4.45 -7.56
N SER A 35 10.42 -3.95 -8.77
CA SER A 35 11.24 -2.88 -9.34
C SER A 35 10.97 -1.56 -8.64
N ILE A 36 9.70 -1.27 -8.32
CA ILE A 36 9.31 -0.07 -7.57
C ILE A 36 9.91 -0.07 -6.16
N SER A 37 9.78 -1.18 -5.42
CA SER A 37 10.37 -1.33 -4.09
C SER A 37 11.90 -1.21 -4.10
N ARG A 38 12.59 -1.89 -5.02
CA ARG A 38 14.06 -1.91 -5.03
C ARG A 38 14.69 -0.61 -5.51
N ASN A 39 14.05 0.07 -6.46
CA ASN A 39 14.64 1.26 -7.10
C ASN A 39 14.11 2.57 -6.52
N VAL A 40 12.84 2.61 -6.09
CA VAL A 40 12.16 3.87 -5.73
C VAL A 40 11.82 3.91 -4.24
N VAL A 41 11.06 2.93 -3.76
CA VAL A 41 10.60 2.86 -2.35
C VAL A 41 11.44 1.84 -1.57
N LYS A 42 12.73 2.13 -1.40
CA LYS A 42 13.70 1.22 -0.76
C LYS A 42 13.37 0.88 0.70
N THR A 43 12.52 1.69 1.34
CA THR A 43 12.04 1.53 2.71
C THR A 43 10.90 0.51 2.85
N ARG A 44 10.28 0.08 1.74
CA ARG A 44 9.13 -0.84 1.74
C ARG A 44 9.44 -2.06 0.91
N SER A 45 9.10 -3.24 1.44
CA SER A 45 9.20 -4.50 0.72
C SER A 45 8.24 -4.55 -0.48
N PRO A 46 8.56 -5.36 -1.52
CA PRO A 46 7.68 -5.51 -2.68
C PRO A 46 6.24 -5.91 -2.31
N THR A 47 6.07 -6.72 -1.26
CA THR A 47 4.76 -7.15 -0.77
C THR A 47 3.98 -6.00 -0.13
N GLN A 48 4.64 -5.11 0.62
CA GLN A 48 4.02 -3.90 1.17
C GLN A 48 3.60 -2.95 0.06
N VAL A 49 4.45 -2.76 -0.96
CA VAL A 49 4.13 -1.96 -2.16
C VAL A 49 2.91 -2.51 -2.89
N ALA A 50 2.87 -3.83 -3.14
CA ALA A 50 1.72 -4.47 -3.78
C ALA A 50 0.43 -4.30 -2.96
N SER A 51 0.51 -4.48 -1.64
CA SER A 51 -0.63 -4.30 -0.73
C SER A 51 -1.14 -2.85 -0.71
N HIS A 52 -0.22 -1.88 -0.76
CA HIS A 52 -0.55 -0.46 -0.84
C HIS A 52 -1.20 -0.11 -2.17
N ALA A 53 -0.63 -0.60 -3.27
CA ALA A 53 -1.18 -0.44 -4.61
C ALA A 53 -2.60 -0.98 -4.71
N GLN A 54 -2.86 -2.17 -4.16
CA GLN A 54 -4.19 -2.78 -4.13
C GLN A 54 -5.20 -1.86 -3.43
N LYS A 55 -4.88 -1.37 -2.23
CA LYS A 55 -5.77 -0.45 -1.48
C LYS A 55 -5.94 0.88 -2.21
N TYR A 56 -4.86 1.42 -2.78
CA TYR A 56 -4.87 2.66 -3.54
C TYR A 56 -5.79 2.57 -4.75
N PHE A 57 -5.68 1.51 -5.56
CA PHE A 57 -6.55 1.33 -6.73
C PHE A 57 -8.00 1.02 -6.37
N GLN A 58 -8.23 0.26 -5.29
CA GLN A 58 -9.59 0.05 -4.78
C GLN A 58 -10.23 1.39 -4.36
N ARG A 59 -9.48 2.26 -3.68
CA ARG A 59 -9.96 3.57 -3.25
C ARG A 59 -10.17 4.52 -4.45
N ASN A 60 -9.27 4.52 -5.43
CA ASN A 60 -9.43 5.32 -6.65
C ASN A 60 -10.63 4.89 -7.50
N ARG A 61 -10.99 3.59 -7.52
CA ARG A 61 -12.16 3.11 -8.29
C ARG A 61 -13.50 3.52 -7.69
N SER A 62 -13.54 3.89 -6.40
CA SER A 62 -14.77 4.25 -5.69
C SER A 62 -15.12 5.75 -5.76
N GLY A 63 -14.43 6.55 -6.58
CA GLY A 63 -14.81 7.92 -6.89
C GLY A 63 -14.32 8.95 -5.87
N GLY A 64 -13.09 9.44 -6.10
CA GLY A 64 -12.65 10.77 -5.67
C GLY A 64 -12.18 10.91 -4.22
N ASP A 65 -11.16 11.74 -4.04
CA ASP A 65 -10.55 12.21 -2.79
C ASP A 65 -11.21 11.75 -1.48
N SER A 66 -10.43 11.00 -0.70
CA SER A 66 -10.55 11.09 0.74
C SER A 66 -9.16 10.88 1.29
N SER A 67 -8.40 11.97 1.40
CA SER A 67 -7.46 12.14 2.51
C SER A 67 -8.23 11.93 3.83
N SER A 68 -8.44 10.68 4.23
CA SER A 68 -9.09 10.39 5.52
C SER A 68 -8.63 9.06 6.06
N ASN A 69 -7.80 9.20 7.09
CA ASN A 69 -7.78 8.36 8.26
C ASN A 69 -9.22 8.03 8.67
N GLY A 70 -9.76 6.91 8.19
CA GLY A 70 -11.19 6.62 8.26
C GLY A 70 -11.48 5.14 8.09
N LYS A 71 -11.63 4.47 9.25
CA LYS A 71 -12.40 3.24 9.44
C LYS A 71 -13.54 3.16 8.41
N GLN A 72 -13.68 2.05 7.68
CA GLN A 72 -14.95 1.45 7.18
C GLN A 72 -14.65 0.39 6.11
N ARG A 73 -14.10 -0.75 6.56
CA ARG A 73 -14.53 -2.06 6.04
C ARG A 73 -14.66 -2.95 7.27
N LYS A 74 -15.71 -2.70 8.06
CA LYS A 74 -16.18 -3.69 9.04
C LYS A 74 -16.31 -4.99 8.26
N ARG A 75 -15.52 -6.00 8.63
CA ARG A 75 -15.88 -7.38 8.30
C ARG A 75 -17.25 -7.55 8.92
N SER A 76 -18.30 -7.72 8.11
CA SER A 76 -19.60 -8.13 8.61
C SER A 76 -19.36 -9.35 9.50
N SER A 77 -19.80 -9.30 10.75
CA SER A 77 -19.68 -10.45 11.63
C SER A 77 -20.57 -11.54 11.05
N ILE A 78 -20.09 -12.78 11.01
CA ILE A 78 -20.89 -13.93 10.57
C ILE A 78 -22.11 -14.17 11.48
N HIS A 79 -22.17 -13.51 12.63
CA HIS A 79 -23.19 -13.65 13.67
C HIS A 79 -24.41 -12.73 13.49
N ASP A 80 -24.47 -11.91 12.43
CA ASP A 80 -25.61 -11.01 12.16
C ASP A 80 -26.64 -11.62 11.18
N ILE A 81 -26.54 -12.92 10.88
CA ILE A 81 -27.55 -13.68 10.12
C ILE A 81 -28.43 -14.41 11.15
N THR A 82 -29.52 -13.78 11.56
CA THR A 82 -30.70 -14.47 12.14
C THR A 82 -31.89 -14.17 11.25
#